data_AF-A0A5J5FW70-F1
#
_entry.id   AF-A0A5J5FW70-F1
#
_cell.length_a   1.000
_cell.length_b   1.000
_cell.length_c   1.000
_cell.angle_alpha   90.00
_cell.angle_beta   90.00
_cell.angle_gamma   90.00
#
_symmetry.space_group_name_H-M   'P 1'
#
loop_
_entity.id
_entity.type
_entity.pdbx_description
1 polymer ?
#
loop_
_entity_poly.entity_id
_entity_poly.type
_entity_poly.pdbx_seq_one_letter_code
_entity_poly.pdbx_strand_id
1 'polypeptide(L)'
;MRLVDLRCEKLSLEKYDHILSPAHARRLLSQEFVLVHAPANNFFPVPGYQLRSRTGFCSHNQPSADITPLLKLIDTGEVVVVDEHGSWNRSLHPFFIAGDGHLVHAGVADSAHFFGSTVLQHYQNELSMCSAKPRPTQTGDSAPTTDKYGPGHWVTRDNDYKAAKNAAMMLINRLTSMGDEGRVFGSEGKDYQHTARDKIQVWQPLPPGTRDDIRRRSVIRRYGQERIIQQRYLEGDDPWQSGGKSWHWQPVQADDEYEFQE
;
A
#
# COMPACT_ATOMS: atom_id res chain seq x y z
N MET A 1 -12.49 17.26 9.95
CA MET A 1 -12.28 16.09 10.83
C MET A 1 -13.61 15.44 11.09
N ARG A 2 -13.62 14.11 11.17
CA ARG A 2 -14.82 13.31 11.38
C ARG A 2 -14.57 12.28 12.46
N LEU A 3 -15.50 12.18 13.40
CA LEU A 3 -15.50 11.11 14.39
C LEU A 3 -16.26 9.92 13.80
N VAL A 4 -15.64 8.75 13.80
CA VAL A 4 -16.20 7.51 13.23
C VAL A 4 -16.18 6.42 14.29
N ASP A 5 -17.32 5.76 14.50
CA ASP A 5 -17.43 4.58 15.35
C ASP A 5 -17.32 3.33 14.47
N LEU A 6 -16.16 2.66 14.50
CA LEU A 6 -15.87 1.50 13.65
C LEU A 6 -16.73 0.27 13.98
N ARG A 7 -17.44 0.27 15.13
CA ARG A 7 -18.35 -0.80 15.52
C ARG A 7 -19.67 -0.74 14.74
N CYS A 8 -20.07 0.44 14.31
CA CYS A 8 -21.38 0.69 13.69
C CYS A 8 -21.27 1.26 12.28
N GLU A 9 -20.16 1.89 11.95
CA GLU A 9 -19.95 2.61 10.70
C GLU A 9 -18.78 2.03 9.92
N LYS A 10 -18.99 1.88 8.61
CA LYS A 10 -17.93 1.46 7.69
C LYS A 10 -17.09 2.65 7.25
N LEU A 11 -15.77 2.52 7.42
CA LEU A 11 -14.82 3.49 6.90
C LEU A 11 -14.26 3.00 5.55
N SER A 12 -14.19 3.90 4.56
CA SER A 12 -13.53 3.59 3.28
C SER A 12 -12.06 3.22 3.51
N LEU A 13 -11.55 2.23 2.77
CA LEU A 13 -10.17 1.75 2.91
C LEU A 13 -9.14 2.89 2.80
N GLU A 14 -9.37 3.85 1.90
CA GLU A 14 -8.51 5.02 1.65
C GLU A 14 -8.55 6.08 2.76
N LYS A 15 -9.34 5.87 3.82
CA LYS A 15 -9.43 6.80 4.95
C LYS A 15 -8.75 6.27 6.20
N TYR A 16 -8.26 5.03 6.19
CA TYR A 16 -7.58 4.43 7.33
C TYR A 16 -6.19 5.03 7.58
N ASP A 17 -5.49 5.46 6.55
CA ASP A 17 -4.22 6.19 6.67
C ASP A 17 -4.42 7.63 7.17
N HIS A 18 -5.62 8.19 7.04
CA HIS A 18 -6.02 9.49 7.58
C HIS A 18 -6.56 9.43 9.03
N ILE A 19 -6.47 8.28 9.70
CA ILE A 19 -6.80 8.18 11.12
C ILE A 19 -5.75 8.92 11.94
N LEU A 20 -6.19 9.78 12.86
CA LEU A 20 -5.32 10.49 13.78
C LEU A 20 -4.86 9.58 14.93
N SER A 21 -3.65 9.82 15.41
CA SER A 21 -3.12 9.16 16.61
C SER A 21 -4.00 9.46 17.84
N PRO A 22 -4.13 8.51 18.78
CA PRO A 22 -4.96 8.70 19.99
C PRO A 22 -4.59 9.95 20.78
N ALA A 23 -3.28 10.23 20.93
CA ALA A 23 -2.80 11.43 21.61
C ALA A 23 -3.30 12.73 20.96
N HIS A 24 -3.25 12.81 19.63
CA HIS A 24 -3.73 13.98 18.90
C HIS A 24 -5.26 14.08 18.92
N ALA A 25 -5.96 12.97 18.69
CA ALA A 25 -7.42 12.90 18.76
C ALA A 25 -7.94 13.35 20.13
N ARG A 26 -7.32 12.88 21.22
CA ARG A 26 -7.65 13.30 22.60
C ARG A 26 -7.47 14.79 22.79
N ARG A 27 -6.31 15.32 22.39
CA ARG A 27 -6.01 16.76 22.52
C ARG A 27 -7.05 17.61 21.82
N LEU A 28 -7.39 17.28 20.57
CA LEU A 28 -8.41 18.00 19.79
C LEU A 28 -9.79 17.92 20.46
N LEU A 29 -10.24 16.71 20.81
CA LEU A 29 -11.58 16.52 21.36
C LEU A 29 -11.75 17.16 22.75
N SER A 30 -10.75 17.07 23.61
CA SER A 30 -10.78 17.69 24.93
C SER A 30 -10.80 19.22 24.86
N GLN A 31 -10.15 19.81 23.85
CA GLN A 31 -10.09 21.26 23.67
C GLN A 31 -11.37 21.82 23.04
N GLU A 32 -11.95 21.12 22.07
CA GLU A 32 -13.00 21.67 21.22
C GLU A 32 -14.41 21.17 21.54
N PHE A 33 -14.56 20.05 22.26
CA PHE A 33 -15.87 19.40 22.43
C PHE A 33 -16.24 19.09 23.88
N VAL A 34 -17.54 18.93 24.09
CA VAL A 34 -18.18 18.42 25.31
C VAL A 34 -19.23 17.38 24.94
N LEU A 35 -19.45 16.41 25.82
CA LEU A 35 -20.60 15.51 25.72
C LEU A 35 -21.80 16.17 26.40
N VAL A 36 -22.95 16.10 25.74
CA VAL A 36 -24.21 16.63 26.26
C VAL A 36 -25.23 15.51 26.25
N HIS A 37 -26.00 15.38 27.32
CA HIS A 37 -27.02 14.35 27.38
C HIS A 37 -28.05 14.55 26.26
N ALA A 38 -28.31 13.50 25.50
CA ALA A 38 -29.24 13.51 24.38
C ALA A 38 -30.31 12.42 24.59
N PRO A 39 -31.59 12.71 24.31
CA PRO A 39 -32.65 11.71 24.43
C PRO A 39 -32.42 10.58 23.42
N ALA A 40 -32.05 9.41 23.94
CA ALA A 40 -32.16 8.06 23.38
C ALA A 40 -31.96 7.88 21.87
N ASN A 41 -30.93 8.49 21.27
CA ASN A 41 -30.43 8.04 19.97
C ASN A 41 -29.23 7.09 20.20
N ASN A 42 -29.41 5.82 19.85
CA ASN A 42 -28.39 4.77 19.99
C ASN A 42 -27.27 4.83 18.93
N PHE A 43 -27.28 5.84 18.06
CA PHE A 43 -26.34 5.97 16.94
C PHE A 43 -25.09 6.81 17.28
N PHE A 44 -24.92 7.20 18.55
CA PHE A 44 -23.73 7.93 18.99
C PHE A 44 -22.72 7.00 19.67
N PRO A 45 -21.41 7.30 19.55
CA PRO A 45 -20.37 6.41 20.08
C PRO A 45 -20.46 6.17 21.59
N VAL A 46 -21.01 7.15 22.32
CA VAL A 46 -21.36 7.05 23.73
C VAL A 46 -22.88 7.05 23.86
N PRO A 47 -23.51 5.93 24.25
CA PRO A 47 -24.97 5.83 24.37
C PRO A 47 -25.56 6.91 25.28
N GLY A 48 -26.60 7.60 24.80
CA GLY A 48 -27.27 8.67 25.55
C GLY A 48 -26.55 10.02 25.56
N TYR A 49 -25.44 10.17 24.83
CA TYR A 49 -24.70 11.42 24.74
C TYR A 49 -24.48 11.85 23.30
N GLN A 50 -24.52 13.17 23.06
CA GLN A 50 -24.16 13.80 21.79
C GLN A 50 -22.91 14.65 21.98
N LEU A 51 -21.98 14.56 21.04
CA LEU A 51 -20.82 15.44 20.99
C LEU A 51 -21.23 16.83 20.48
N ARG A 52 -20.87 17.90 21.20
CA ARG A 52 -21.11 19.29 20.79
C ARG A 52 -19.84 20.12 20.90
N SER A 53 -19.66 21.04 19.95
CA SER A 53 -18.56 22.01 20.00
C SER A 53 -18.74 22.96 21.17
N ARG A 54 -17.66 23.22 21.91
CA ARG A 54 -17.60 24.18 23.02
C ARG A 54 -17.86 25.61 22.57
N THR A 55 -17.42 26.00 21.37
CA THR A 55 -17.53 27.38 20.88
C THR A 55 -18.95 27.77 20.48
N GLY A 56 -19.81 26.80 20.16
CA GLY A 56 -21.24 27.01 19.88
C GLY A 56 -22.16 26.74 21.06
N PHE A 57 -21.62 26.32 22.21
CA PHE A 57 -22.41 25.88 23.36
C PHE A 57 -22.64 27.02 24.36
N CYS A 58 -23.65 27.86 24.08
CA CYS A 58 -24.15 28.89 25.00
C CYS A 58 -25.44 28.42 25.70
N SER A 59 -25.47 27.23 26.30
CA SER A 59 -26.62 26.77 27.07
C SER A 59 -26.24 26.62 28.54
N HIS A 60 -26.68 27.57 29.36
CA HIS A 60 -26.42 27.61 30.80
C HIS A 60 -27.14 26.48 31.58
N ASN A 61 -28.04 25.74 30.91
CA ASN A 61 -28.99 24.83 31.58
C ASN A 61 -28.87 23.36 31.16
N GLN A 62 -27.91 22.98 30.30
CA GLN A 62 -27.69 21.57 29.97
C GLN A 62 -26.45 21.04 30.69
N PRO A 63 -26.56 19.97 31.49
CA PRO A 63 -25.40 19.35 32.12
C PRO A 63 -24.48 18.79 31.03
N SER A 64 -23.25 19.29 30.96
CA SER A 64 -22.19 18.68 30.20
C SER A 64 -21.64 17.47 30.98
N ALA A 65 -21.40 16.37 30.27
CA ALA A 65 -20.80 15.18 30.82
C ALA A 65 -19.31 15.13 30.52
N ASP A 66 -18.58 14.39 31.36
CA ASP A 66 -17.17 14.11 31.16
C ASP A 66 -16.95 13.36 29.84
N ILE A 67 -15.97 13.79 29.06
CA ILE A 67 -15.59 13.19 27.77
C ILE A 67 -14.76 11.91 27.94
N THR A 68 -14.29 11.60 29.15
CA THR A 68 -13.47 10.41 29.46
C THR A 68 -13.99 9.10 28.85
N PRO A 69 -15.30 8.76 28.86
CA PRO A 69 -15.80 7.55 28.20
C PRO A 69 -15.48 7.50 26.71
N LEU A 70 -15.64 8.62 25.99
CA LEU A 70 -15.28 8.73 24.58
C LEU A 70 -13.77 8.57 24.38
N LEU A 71 -12.95 9.17 25.24
CA LEU A 71 -11.49 9.06 25.12
C LEU A 71 -11.01 7.61 25.30
N LYS A 72 -11.65 6.82 26.16
CA LYS A 72 -11.37 5.37 26.29
C LYS A 72 -11.68 4.58 25.02
N LEU A 73 -12.77 4.93 24.33
CA LEU A 73 -13.11 4.31 23.04
C LEU A 73 -12.08 4.68 21.95
N ILE A 74 -11.49 5.86 22.05
CA ILE A 74 -10.40 6.28 21.17
C ILE A 74 -9.11 5.54 21.49
N ASP A 75 -8.76 5.39 22.77
CA ASP A 75 -7.55 4.67 23.18
C ASP A 75 -7.59 3.16 22.81
N THR A 76 -8.79 2.59 22.65
CA THR A 76 -8.99 1.20 22.21
C THR A 76 -9.10 1.03 20.70
N GLY A 77 -9.32 2.13 19.96
CA GLY A 77 -9.49 2.12 18.49
C GLY A 77 -10.89 1.74 18.02
N GLU A 78 -11.87 1.62 18.93
CA GLU A 78 -13.27 1.42 18.55
C GLU A 78 -13.85 2.68 17.89
N VAL A 79 -13.42 3.84 18.37
CA VAL A 79 -13.78 5.14 17.81
C VAL A 79 -12.52 5.83 17.32
N VAL A 80 -12.54 6.33 16.10
CA VAL A 80 -11.39 6.99 15.48
C VAL A 80 -11.76 8.40 15.04
N VAL A 81 -10.76 9.28 15.04
CA VAL A 81 -10.89 10.60 14.43
C VAL A 81 -10.16 10.56 13.10
N VAL A 82 -10.87 10.86 12.02
CA VAL A 82 -10.33 10.89 10.66
C VAL A 82 -10.13 12.34 10.23
N ASP A 83 -8.94 12.64 9.74
CA ASP A 83 -8.67 13.91 9.06
C ASP A 83 -9.12 13.83 7.60
N GLU A 84 -10.23 14.47 7.27
CA GLU A 84 -10.82 14.38 5.93
C GLU A 84 -10.09 15.23 4.87
N HIS A 85 -9.29 16.21 5.29
CA HIS A 85 -8.72 17.23 4.41
C HIS A 85 -7.21 17.42 4.57
N GLY A 86 -6.62 16.97 5.67
CA GLY A 86 -5.18 17.07 5.88
C GLY A 86 -4.40 16.09 5.01
N SER A 87 -3.19 16.50 4.64
CA SER A 87 -2.21 15.60 4.04
C SER A 87 -1.70 14.60 5.07
N TRP A 88 -1.37 13.40 4.60
CA TRP A 88 -0.76 12.39 5.44
C TRP A 88 0.57 12.89 6.03
N ASN A 89 0.80 12.58 7.30
CA ASN A 89 2.00 12.95 8.03
C ASN A 89 2.23 11.95 9.17
N ARG A 90 3.42 11.36 9.22
CA ARG A 90 3.84 10.35 10.21
C ARG A 90 3.60 10.76 11.67
N SER A 91 3.71 12.04 12.00
CA SER A 91 3.54 12.54 13.37
C SER A 91 2.07 12.56 13.82
N LEU A 92 1.14 12.69 12.87
CA LEU A 92 -0.29 12.77 13.12
C LEU A 92 -0.98 11.42 12.88
N HIS A 93 -0.53 10.72 11.85
CA HIS A 93 -1.14 9.53 11.29
C HIS A 93 -0.29 8.31 11.60
N PRO A 94 -0.75 7.42 12.50
CA PRO A 94 0.01 6.25 12.90
C PRO A 94 -0.09 5.11 11.88
N PHE A 95 -0.91 5.22 10.84
CA PHE A 95 -1.07 4.19 9.81
C PHE A 95 -0.74 4.71 8.42
N PHE A 96 -0.28 3.82 7.55
CA PHE A 96 -0.16 4.06 6.11
C PHE A 96 -0.51 2.78 5.35
N ILE A 97 -0.98 2.91 4.11
CA ILE A 97 -1.29 1.81 3.20
C ILE A 97 -0.06 1.58 2.32
N ALA A 98 0.53 0.40 2.40
CA ALA A 98 1.68 0.02 1.59
C ALA A 98 1.30 -0.26 0.13
N GLY A 99 2.30 -0.35 -0.74
CA GLY A 99 2.17 -0.63 -2.17
C GLY A 99 1.53 -1.98 -2.51
N ASP A 100 1.42 -2.88 -1.54
CA ASP A 100 0.68 -4.15 -1.64
C ASP A 100 -0.77 -4.04 -1.17
N GLY A 101 -1.20 -2.87 -0.67
CA GLY A 101 -2.55 -2.61 -0.19
C GLY A 101 -2.76 -3.02 1.27
N HIS A 102 -1.71 -3.39 2.02
CA HIS A 102 -1.85 -3.64 3.45
C HIS A 102 -1.73 -2.35 4.26
N LEU A 103 -2.61 -2.19 5.26
CA LEU A 103 -2.47 -1.15 6.28
C LEU A 103 -1.35 -1.55 7.25
N VAL A 104 -0.41 -0.64 7.44
CA VAL A 104 0.75 -0.82 8.31
C VAL A 104 0.75 0.26 9.37
N HIS A 105 1.00 -0.15 10.61
CA HIS A 105 1.18 0.76 11.71
C HIS A 105 2.64 1.28 11.75
N ALA A 106 2.82 2.58 11.60
CA ALA A 106 4.11 3.28 11.50
C ALA A 106 4.91 3.36 12.82
N GLY A 107 4.41 2.74 13.90
CA GLY A 107 5.15 2.55 15.15
C GLY A 107 5.38 3.84 15.94
N VAL A 108 4.47 4.81 15.89
CA VAL A 108 4.57 6.01 16.74
C VAL A 108 4.53 5.58 18.21
N ALA A 109 5.50 6.03 19.00
CA ALA A 109 5.80 5.55 20.35
C ALA A 109 4.65 5.64 21.37
N ASP A 110 3.57 6.38 21.06
CA ASP A 110 2.44 6.65 21.96
C ASP A 110 1.12 5.98 21.53
N SER A 111 1.10 5.16 20.48
CA SER A 111 -0.12 4.41 20.13
C SER A 111 -0.28 3.23 21.10
N ALA A 112 -1.30 3.28 21.96
CA ALA A 112 -1.69 2.15 22.78
C ALA A 112 -1.78 0.88 21.92
N HIS A 113 -1.11 -0.20 22.34
CA HIS A 113 -1.05 -1.46 21.59
C HIS A 113 -2.44 -1.93 21.08
N PHE A 114 -3.47 -1.72 21.90
CA PHE A 114 -4.87 -2.03 21.58
C PHE A 114 -5.42 -1.22 20.40
N PHE A 115 -5.17 0.10 20.35
CA PHE A 115 -5.61 0.96 19.25
C PHE A 115 -5.13 0.43 17.90
N GLY A 116 -3.83 0.14 17.79
CA GLY A 116 -3.22 -0.37 16.58
C GLY A 116 -3.87 -1.68 16.13
N SER A 117 -4.01 -2.65 17.03
CA SER A 117 -4.60 -3.96 16.71
C SER A 117 -6.05 -3.88 16.27
N THR A 118 -6.87 -3.08 16.95
CA THR A 118 -8.31 -2.94 16.65
C THR A 118 -8.52 -2.35 15.27
N VAL A 119 -7.84 -1.24 14.96
CA VAL A 119 -7.97 -0.58 13.65
C VAL A 119 -7.49 -1.48 12.51
N LEU A 120 -6.36 -2.20 12.70
CA LEU A 120 -5.87 -3.16 11.72
C LEU A 120 -6.86 -4.30 11.47
N GLN A 121 -7.53 -4.79 12.52
CA GLN A 121 -8.55 -5.83 12.40
C GLN A 121 -9.76 -5.35 11.61
N HIS A 122 -10.27 -4.15 11.91
CA HIS A 122 -11.37 -3.55 11.13
C HIS A 122 -11.00 -3.35 9.67
N TYR A 123 -9.77 -2.87 9.40
CA TYR A 123 -9.28 -2.73 8.03
C TYR A 123 -9.23 -4.06 7.28
N GLN A 124 -8.70 -5.12 7.91
CA GLN A 124 -8.63 -6.45 7.29
C GLN A 124 -10.01 -7.02 6.97
N ASN A 125 -10.99 -6.81 7.86
CA ASN A 125 -12.37 -7.20 7.62
C ASN A 125 -12.95 -6.48 6.40
N GLU A 126 -12.79 -5.16 6.30
CA GLU A 126 -13.28 -4.40 5.15
C GLU A 126 -12.52 -4.77 3.86
N LEU A 127 -11.20 -4.95 3.92
CA LEU A 127 -10.39 -5.37 2.77
C LEU A 127 -10.84 -6.74 2.23
N SER A 128 -11.21 -7.68 3.11
CA SER A 128 -11.70 -9.01 2.70
C SER A 128 -13.03 -8.96 1.94
N MET A 129 -13.80 -7.88 2.12
CA MET A 129 -15.10 -7.67 1.47
C MET A 129 -14.99 -6.85 0.17
N CYS A 130 -13.81 -6.28 -0.10
CA CYS A 130 -13.56 -5.44 -1.28
C CYS A 130 -12.75 -6.20 -2.32
N SER A 131 -13.14 -6.09 -3.60
CA SER A 131 -12.38 -6.66 -4.73
C SER A 131 -11.28 -5.73 -5.24
N ALA A 132 -11.39 -4.43 -4.95
CA ALA A 132 -10.43 -3.42 -5.39
C ALA A 132 -9.29 -3.27 -4.38
N LYS A 133 -8.06 -3.24 -4.91
CA LYS A 133 -6.87 -2.95 -4.11
C LYS A 133 -6.87 -1.46 -3.73
N PRO A 134 -6.72 -1.11 -2.44
CA PRO A 134 -6.69 0.28 -2.03
C PRO A 134 -5.44 0.98 -2.55
N ARG A 135 -5.57 2.28 -2.80
CA ARG A 135 -4.44 3.11 -3.23
C ARG A 135 -3.39 3.18 -2.12
N PRO A 136 -2.08 3.04 -2.44
CA PRO A 136 -1.02 3.28 -1.47
C PRO A 136 -1.04 4.71 -0.96
N THR A 137 -0.70 4.91 0.32
CA THR A 137 -0.64 6.24 0.90
C THR A 137 0.42 7.08 0.21
N GLN A 138 0.07 8.31 -0.16
CA GLN A 138 1.03 9.29 -0.66
C GLN A 138 1.80 9.90 0.51
N THR A 139 3.03 9.42 0.72
CA THR A 139 3.81 9.77 1.92
C THR A 139 4.71 10.97 1.73
N GLY A 140 4.98 11.36 0.48
CA GLY A 140 5.87 12.46 0.13
C GLY A 140 7.19 12.42 0.89
N ASP A 141 7.56 13.56 1.50
CA ASP A 141 8.82 13.73 2.25
C ASP A 141 8.89 12.93 3.56
N SER A 142 7.77 12.37 4.01
CA SER A 142 7.66 11.71 5.32
C SER A 142 7.55 10.19 5.23
N ALA A 143 8.03 9.58 4.14
CA ALA A 143 7.98 8.14 3.90
C ALA A 143 8.43 7.32 5.14
N PRO A 144 7.51 6.59 5.82
CA PRO A 144 7.87 5.79 6.97
C PRO A 144 8.83 4.68 6.58
N THR A 145 9.91 4.55 7.34
CA THR A 145 10.80 3.40 7.31
C THR A 145 10.63 2.66 8.62
N THR A 146 10.25 1.40 8.52
CA THR A 146 10.14 0.43 9.61
C THR A 146 11.08 -0.74 9.31
N ASP A 147 11.29 -1.64 10.27
CA ASP A 147 12.14 -2.81 10.07
C ASP A 147 11.65 -3.72 8.92
N LYS A 148 10.37 -3.67 8.59
CA LYS A 148 9.73 -4.55 7.60
C LYS A 148 9.26 -3.83 6.33
N TYR A 149 9.00 -2.53 6.39
CA TYR A 149 8.43 -1.75 5.29
C TYR A 149 9.21 -0.45 5.10
N GLY A 150 9.41 -0.06 3.85
CA GLY A 150 9.96 1.24 3.52
C GLY A 150 10.17 1.44 2.03
N PRO A 151 10.71 2.60 1.65
CA PRO A 151 11.11 2.88 0.27
C PRO A 151 12.24 1.93 -0.15
N GLY A 152 12.30 1.64 -1.45
CA GLY A 152 13.14 0.59 -1.99
C GLY A 152 13.15 0.51 -3.51
N HIS A 153 13.68 -0.60 -3.99
CA HIS A 153 13.80 -0.92 -5.40
C HIS A 153 13.69 -2.43 -5.64
N TRP A 154 13.28 -2.81 -6.84
CA TRP A 154 13.16 -4.21 -7.26
C TRP A 154 14.50 -4.70 -7.78
N VAL A 155 15.05 -5.71 -7.12
CA VAL A 155 16.30 -6.36 -7.53
C VAL A 155 16.01 -7.76 -8.02
N THR A 156 16.53 -8.11 -9.19
CA THR A 156 16.39 -9.44 -9.77
C THR A 156 17.18 -10.44 -8.95
N ARG A 157 16.47 -11.42 -8.42
CA ARG A 157 17.07 -12.53 -7.69
C ARG A 157 17.32 -13.71 -8.61
N ASP A 158 16.36 -14.02 -9.48
CA ASP A 158 16.40 -15.23 -10.29
C ASP A 158 15.59 -15.08 -11.59
N ASN A 159 15.89 -15.93 -12.57
CA ASN A 159 15.12 -16.12 -13.78
C ASN A 159 14.76 -17.61 -13.90
N ASP A 160 13.52 -17.96 -13.60
CA ASP A 160 13.06 -19.36 -13.68
C ASP A 160 12.69 -19.71 -15.12
N TYR A 161 13.48 -20.60 -15.73
CA TYR A 161 13.27 -21.08 -17.08
C TYR A 161 12.45 -22.38 -17.06
N LYS A 162 11.35 -22.40 -17.80
CA LYS A 162 10.44 -23.56 -17.91
C LYS A 162 11.04 -24.63 -18.83
N ALA A 163 12.09 -25.31 -18.38
CA ALA A 163 12.98 -26.16 -19.19
C ALA A 163 12.23 -27.13 -20.13
N ALA A 164 11.32 -27.96 -19.60
CA ALA A 164 10.56 -28.92 -20.42
C ALA A 164 9.66 -28.24 -21.47
N LYS A 165 8.97 -27.16 -21.08
CA LYS A 165 8.11 -26.39 -21.97
C LYS A 165 8.92 -25.68 -23.06
N ASN A 166 10.06 -25.10 -22.68
CA ASN A 166 10.94 -24.38 -23.59
C ASN A 166 11.60 -25.34 -24.60
N ALA A 167 12.02 -26.54 -24.17
CA ALA A 167 12.56 -27.57 -25.06
C ALA A 167 11.52 -28.00 -26.12
N ALA A 168 10.26 -28.21 -25.71
CA ALA A 168 9.18 -28.51 -26.65
C ALA A 168 8.93 -27.37 -27.66
N MET A 169 8.95 -26.12 -27.18
CA MET A 169 8.80 -24.95 -28.06
C MET A 169 9.94 -24.83 -29.06
N MET A 170 11.18 -25.05 -28.64
CA MET A 170 12.33 -25.04 -29.55
C MET A 170 12.22 -26.11 -30.65
N LEU A 171 11.71 -27.30 -30.31
CA LEU A 171 11.48 -28.35 -31.30
C LEU A 171 10.40 -27.94 -32.31
N ILE A 172 9.28 -27.37 -31.84
CA ILE A 172 8.21 -26.86 -32.72
C ILE A 172 8.76 -25.78 -33.64
N ASN A 173 9.47 -24.78 -33.10
CA ASN A 173 10.05 -23.70 -33.89
C ASN A 173 11.02 -24.22 -34.93
N ARG A 174 11.83 -25.23 -34.59
CA ARG A 174 12.71 -25.88 -35.56
C ARG A 174 11.92 -26.53 -36.68
N LEU A 175 10.91 -27.35 -36.37
CA LEU A 175 10.10 -28.05 -37.37
C LEU A 175 9.41 -27.08 -38.35
N THR A 176 8.89 -25.96 -37.86
CA THR A 176 8.19 -24.97 -38.70
C THR A 176 9.12 -24.15 -39.58
N SER A 177 10.42 -24.14 -39.30
CA SER A 177 11.39 -23.31 -40.02
C SER A 177 12.55 -24.13 -40.59
N MET A 178 12.35 -25.45 -40.72
CA MET A 178 13.23 -26.38 -41.44
C MET A 178 13.19 -26.21 -42.97
N GLY A 179 12.22 -25.45 -43.50
CA GLY A 179 12.19 -25.05 -44.92
C GLY A 179 13.15 -23.90 -45.27
N ASP A 180 13.75 -23.25 -44.26
CA ASP A 180 14.78 -22.22 -44.45
C ASP A 180 16.15 -22.93 -44.51
N GLU A 181 16.64 -23.25 -45.71
CA GLU A 181 17.89 -24.02 -45.90
C GLU A 181 19.11 -23.31 -45.30
N GLY A 182 19.91 -24.04 -44.50
CA GLY A 182 21.20 -23.57 -43.96
C GLY A 182 21.24 -23.12 -42.51
N ARG A 183 20.11 -23.08 -41.78
CA ARG A 183 20.10 -22.59 -40.38
C ARG A 183 20.62 -23.61 -39.36
N VAL A 184 21.61 -23.20 -38.55
CA VAL A 184 22.13 -23.95 -37.39
C VAL A 184 21.15 -23.83 -36.22
N PHE A 185 20.83 -24.93 -35.55
CA PHE A 185 19.91 -24.92 -34.41
C PHE A 185 20.52 -24.13 -33.24
N GLY A 186 19.77 -23.14 -32.73
CA GLY A 186 20.15 -22.31 -31.60
C GLY A 186 20.99 -21.08 -31.95
N SER A 187 21.24 -20.83 -33.24
CA SER A 187 22.03 -19.66 -33.69
C SER A 187 21.20 -18.40 -33.93
N GLU A 188 19.87 -18.52 -34.01
CA GLU A 188 18.96 -17.40 -34.23
C GLU A 188 17.90 -17.31 -33.14
N GLY A 189 17.47 -16.08 -32.83
CA GLY A 189 16.42 -15.84 -31.84
C GLY A 189 15.08 -16.52 -32.19
N LYS A 190 14.83 -16.80 -33.48
CA LYS A 190 13.67 -17.53 -34.00
C LYS A 190 13.54 -18.93 -33.40
N ASP A 191 14.65 -19.61 -33.10
CA ASP A 191 14.60 -20.94 -32.47
C ASP A 191 14.08 -20.86 -31.01
N TYR A 192 14.25 -19.73 -30.36
CA TYR A 192 13.82 -19.46 -28.99
C TYR A 192 12.46 -18.76 -28.90
N GLN A 193 11.81 -18.49 -30.03
CA GLN A 193 10.52 -17.80 -30.08
C GLN A 193 9.49 -18.47 -29.16
N HIS A 194 8.73 -17.68 -28.40
CA HIS A 194 7.71 -18.14 -27.47
C HIS A 194 8.21 -19.02 -26.30
N THR A 195 9.54 -19.19 -26.13
CA THR A 195 10.06 -19.68 -24.85
C THR A 195 9.67 -18.71 -23.74
N ALA A 196 9.46 -19.27 -22.54
CA ALA A 196 8.97 -18.52 -21.39
C ALA A 196 9.95 -18.62 -20.23
N ARG A 197 10.07 -17.51 -19.49
CA ARG A 197 10.73 -17.46 -18.20
C ARG A 197 9.92 -16.61 -17.23
N ASP A 198 10.09 -16.87 -15.95
CA ASP A 198 9.51 -16.08 -14.89
C ASP A 198 10.67 -15.30 -14.22
N LYS A 199 10.69 -13.98 -14.41
CA LYS A 199 11.70 -13.10 -13.79
C LYS A 199 11.26 -12.79 -12.37
N ILE A 200 12.06 -13.21 -11.39
CA ILE A 200 11.76 -13.06 -9.97
C ILE A 200 12.55 -11.89 -9.42
N GLN A 201 11.83 -10.88 -8.93
CA GLN A 201 12.42 -9.71 -8.30
C GLN A 201 11.99 -9.58 -6.85
N VAL A 202 12.87 -9.03 -6.02
CA VAL A 202 12.67 -8.86 -4.59
C VAL A 202 12.83 -7.39 -4.24
N TRP A 203 11.94 -6.88 -3.39
CA TRP A 203 12.00 -5.51 -2.90
C TRP A 203 13.11 -5.37 -1.85
N GLN A 204 14.10 -4.54 -2.14
CA GLN A 204 15.23 -4.26 -1.26
C GLN A 204 15.23 -2.80 -0.79
N PRO A 205 15.83 -2.50 0.38
CA PRO A 205 16.05 -1.12 0.82
C PRO A 205 16.87 -0.33 -0.20
N LEU A 206 16.58 0.96 -0.31
CA LEU A 206 17.36 1.85 -1.19
C LEU A 206 18.85 1.84 -0.81
N PRO A 207 19.78 1.75 -1.79
CA PRO A 207 21.20 1.83 -1.54
C PRO A 207 21.61 3.10 -0.79
N PRO A 208 22.70 3.06 0.02
CA PRO A 208 23.24 4.26 0.63
C PRO A 208 23.68 5.26 -0.45
N GLY A 209 23.36 6.54 -0.27
CA GLY A 209 23.66 7.59 -1.26
C GLY A 209 22.66 7.72 -2.41
N THR A 210 21.58 6.93 -2.42
CA THR A 210 20.46 7.16 -3.35
C THR A 210 19.90 8.57 -3.19
N ARG A 211 19.65 9.25 -4.32
CA ARG A 211 19.17 10.63 -4.35
C ARG A 211 17.83 10.78 -3.61
N ASP A 212 17.65 11.91 -2.93
CA ASP A 212 16.45 12.17 -2.13
C ASP A 212 15.17 12.29 -2.97
N ASP A 213 15.26 12.68 -4.25
CA ASP A 213 14.10 12.70 -5.14
C ASP A 213 13.55 11.30 -5.42
N ILE A 214 14.42 10.29 -5.56
CA ILE A 214 14.04 8.88 -5.70
C ILE A 214 13.38 8.39 -4.41
N ARG A 215 14.00 8.69 -3.26
CA ARG A 215 13.48 8.28 -1.94
C ARG A 215 12.07 8.78 -1.68
N ARG A 216 11.81 10.06 -1.96
CA ARG A 216 10.51 10.72 -1.73
C ARG A 216 9.38 10.19 -2.59
N ARG A 217 9.72 9.81 -3.83
CA ARG A 217 8.76 9.29 -4.79
C ARG A 217 8.61 7.78 -4.68
N SER A 218 9.48 7.07 -3.97
CA SER A 218 9.48 5.62 -3.91
C SER A 218 8.20 5.08 -3.25
N VAL A 219 7.63 4.03 -3.82
CA VAL A 219 6.54 3.28 -3.18
C VAL A 219 7.05 2.63 -1.90
N ILE A 220 6.19 2.51 -0.89
CA ILE A 220 6.53 1.78 0.33
C ILE A 220 6.05 0.35 0.20
N ARG A 221 6.97 -0.62 0.26
CA ARG A 221 6.64 -2.05 0.23
C ARG A 221 7.34 -2.79 1.34
N ARG A 222 6.90 -4.02 1.57
CA ARG A 222 7.56 -4.92 2.51
C ARG A 222 8.92 -5.33 1.95
N TYR A 223 9.98 -5.18 2.73
CA TYR A 223 11.30 -5.71 2.36
C TYR A 223 11.26 -7.23 2.24
N GLY A 224 11.87 -7.76 1.19
CA GLY A 224 11.77 -9.17 0.84
C GLY A 224 10.48 -9.55 0.11
N GLN A 225 9.56 -8.62 -0.17
CA GLN A 225 8.41 -8.88 -1.03
C GLN A 225 8.91 -9.33 -2.41
N GLU A 226 8.32 -10.38 -2.96
CA GLU A 226 8.66 -10.88 -4.29
C GLU A 226 7.58 -10.47 -5.29
N ARG A 227 8.01 -10.19 -6.52
CA ARG A 227 7.12 -10.12 -7.68
C ARG A 227 7.67 -11.01 -8.79
N ILE A 228 6.74 -11.64 -9.51
CA ILE A 228 7.04 -12.54 -10.63
C ILE A 228 6.53 -11.88 -11.90
N ILE A 229 7.44 -11.67 -12.85
CA ILE A 229 7.11 -11.09 -14.15
C ILE A 229 7.30 -12.18 -15.20
N GLN A 230 6.18 -12.62 -15.78
CA GLN A 230 6.24 -13.57 -16.88
C GLN A 230 6.78 -12.89 -18.12
N GLN A 231 7.83 -13.47 -18.70
CA GLN A 231 8.43 -12.98 -19.92
C GLN A 231 8.41 -14.05 -21.00
N ARG A 232 8.24 -13.60 -22.24
CA ARG A 232 8.36 -14.44 -23.44
C ARG A 232 9.47 -13.91 -24.32
N TYR A 233 10.23 -14.81 -24.92
CA TYR A 233 11.26 -14.42 -25.88
C TYR A 233 10.62 -14.20 -27.24
N LEU A 234 10.65 -12.96 -27.70
CA LEU A 234 9.95 -12.49 -28.89
C LEU A 234 10.85 -11.53 -29.67
N GLU A 235 10.58 -11.42 -30.97
CA GLU A 235 11.12 -10.35 -31.80
C GLU A 235 10.37 -9.05 -31.45
N GLY A 236 11.10 -7.97 -31.24
CA GLY A 236 10.56 -6.65 -31.00
C GLY A 236 11.34 -5.58 -31.74
N ASP A 237 10.77 -4.39 -31.82
CA ASP A 237 11.43 -3.26 -32.45
C ASP A 237 12.67 -2.83 -31.65
N ASP A 238 13.77 -2.62 -32.35
CA ASP A 238 15.05 -2.20 -31.78
C ASP A 238 15.72 -1.18 -32.71
N PRO A 239 15.59 0.12 -32.42
CA PRO A 239 16.16 1.19 -33.25
C PRO A 239 17.69 1.14 -33.36
N TRP A 240 18.36 0.41 -32.47
CA TRP A 240 19.83 0.32 -32.42
C TRP A 240 20.38 -0.82 -33.27
N GLN A 241 19.53 -1.77 -33.70
CA GLN A 241 19.93 -2.86 -34.59
C GLN A 241 19.77 -2.44 -36.05
N SER A 242 20.72 -2.80 -36.92
CA SER A 242 20.73 -2.41 -38.34
C SER A 242 19.49 -2.85 -39.14
N GLY A 243 18.76 -3.87 -38.66
CA GLY A 243 17.48 -4.34 -39.21
C GLY A 243 16.23 -3.78 -38.50
N GLY A 244 16.39 -2.90 -37.52
CA GLY A 244 15.29 -2.30 -36.75
C GLY A 244 14.57 -3.26 -35.80
N LYS A 245 15.00 -4.52 -35.69
CA LYS A 245 14.38 -5.56 -34.86
C LYS A 245 15.43 -6.39 -34.14
N SER A 246 15.14 -6.76 -32.90
CA SER A 246 15.97 -7.66 -32.09
C SER A 246 15.12 -8.65 -31.32
N TRP A 247 15.72 -9.78 -30.94
CA TRP A 247 15.07 -10.79 -30.12
C TRP A 247 15.43 -10.57 -28.65
N HIS A 248 14.43 -10.46 -27.80
CA HIS A 248 14.63 -10.23 -26.37
C HIS A 248 13.42 -10.68 -25.55
N TRP A 249 13.59 -10.71 -24.22
CA TRP A 249 12.53 -11.05 -23.29
C TRP A 249 11.54 -9.89 -23.13
N GLN A 250 10.26 -10.15 -23.39
CA GLN A 250 9.18 -9.17 -23.31
C GLN A 250 8.17 -9.54 -22.21
N PRO A 251 7.69 -8.58 -21.39
CA PRO A 251 8.08 -7.18 -21.37
C PRO A 251 9.54 -7.03 -20.90
N VAL A 252 10.27 -6.07 -21.50
CA VAL A 252 11.65 -5.78 -21.09
C VAL A 252 11.62 -5.22 -19.68
N GLN A 253 12.48 -5.77 -18.81
CA GLN A 253 12.59 -5.33 -17.43
C GLN A 253 14.04 -5.24 -17.02
N ALA A 254 14.41 -4.13 -16.39
CA ALA A 254 15.73 -3.92 -15.82
C ALA A 254 16.00 -4.92 -14.70
N ASP A 255 17.28 -5.20 -14.41
CA ASP A 255 17.62 -6.07 -13.29
C ASP A 255 17.45 -5.38 -11.93
N ASP A 256 17.59 -4.06 -11.94
CA ASP A 256 17.36 -3.15 -10.83
C ASP A 256 16.38 -2.06 -11.30
N GLU A 257 15.24 -1.92 -10.62
CA GLU A 257 14.20 -0.96 -10.99
C GLU A 257 13.61 -0.24 -9.77
N TYR A 258 13.50 1.09 -9.86
CA TYR A 258 12.80 1.90 -8.87
C TYR A 258 11.30 1.96 -9.19
N GLU A 259 10.46 1.74 -8.18
CA GLU A 259 9.01 1.91 -8.30
C GLU A 259 8.59 3.21 -7.59
N PHE A 260 7.77 4.03 -8.26
CA PHE A 260 7.34 5.33 -7.77
C PHE A 260 5.83 5.38 -7.46
N GLN A 261 5.45 6.21 -6.49
CA GLN A 261 4.07 6.52 -6.14
C GLN A 261 3.41 7.23 -7.33
N GLU A 262 2.20 6.78 -7.71
CA GLU A 262 1.35 7.37 -8.74
C GLU A 262 0.52 8.56 -8.23
#